data_AF-A0A7V5CXE3-F1
#
_entry.id   AF-A0A7V5CXE3-F1
#
_cell.length_a   1.000
_cell.length_b   1.000
_cell.length_c   1.000
_cell.angle_alpha   90.00
_cell.angle_beta   90.00
_cell.angle_gamma   90.00
#
_symmetry.space_group_name_H-M   'P 1'
#
loop_
_entity.id
_entity.type
_entity.pdbx_description
1 polymer ?
#
loop_
_entity_poly.entity_id
_entity_poly.type
_entity_poly.pdbx_seq_one_letter_code
_entity_poly.pdbx_strand_id
1 'polypeptide(L)'
;MDTAGGIPLDRYAEQLWLTLFAKAAEITLFDFAQLQRKISPGDRAPWQGQQSSFDFDKMMIPISQPDGTSIEPSTIARAAGVVFEDVDRFLGRLGNPIGLKSYKPYHSAGEDFLHTYLGMIGIPIDLMPVFPEEAQSVLLTECAAPDPAIVTKIERQLRAGKTVIITSGLLRALQGKGIKDIAEIGVTDRKIALKGFRGQTPLPPDLHIMIPQVRYLTNDAWERVSGMAQNDLGYPLLLQVDYAKGSLYVLAIPENFSDSYSFPAEVLNQIRSILLQDLFVRIEGPGEVSLFVYDNGTFIVESFLLQSVDIRLSLDPKYSKIRDLVSGAEIGVSAQAGKLRSVFTGFGARVLPRVVCPIQLKPHSYRVFSAVP
;
A
#
# COMPACT_ATOMS: atom_id res chain seq x y z
N MET A 1 -3.52 19.80 8.75
CA MET A 1 -3.35 19.70 7.31
C MET A 1 -2.90 21.04 6.78
N ASP A 2 -1.74 21.05 6.14
CA ASP A 2 -1.10 22.23 5.57
C ASP A 2 -1.56 22.39 4.11
N THR A 3 -1.69 23.62 3.60
CA THR A 3 -1.95 23.84 2.16
C THR A 3 -0.67 23.84 1.32
N ALA A 4 0.50 23.85 1.96
CA ALA A 4 1.80 23.72 1.31
C ALA A 4 1.90 22.42 0.50
N GLY A 5 2.37 22.54 -0.75
CA GLY A 5 2.42 21.40 -1.69
C GLY A 5 1.06 20.95 -2.23
N GLY A 6 -0.03 21.69 -1.91
CA GLY A 6 -1.39 21.44 -2.37
C GLY A 6 -1.72 22.02 -3.75
N ILE A 7 -0.73 22.17 -4.63
CA ILE A 7 -0.91 22.61 -6.02
C ILE A 7 -0.48 21.45 -6.95
N PRO A 8 -1.34 21.01 -7.89
CA PRO A 8 -2.72 21.46 -8.11
C PRO A 8 -3.65 21.14 -6.92
N LEU A 9 -4.81 21.81 -6.88
CA LEU A 9 -5.70 21.85 -5.70
C LEU A 9 -6.27 20.50 -5.29
N ASP A 10 -6.28 19.53 -6.21
CA ASP A 10 -6.62 18.15 -5.91
C ASP A 10 -5.59 17.45 -5.02
N ARG A 11 -4.32 17.87 -5.03
CA ARG A 11 -3.31 17.37 -4.08
C ARG A 11 -3.62 17.79 -2.65
N TYR A 12 -4.17 19.00 -2.47
CA TYR A 12 -4.68 19.41 -1.17
C TYR A 12 -5.93 18.59 -0.79
N ALA A 13 -6.82 18.35 -1.75
CA ALA A 13 -7.99 17.53 -1.55
C ALA A 13 -7.63 16.08 -1.12
N GLU A 14 -6.60 15.50 -1.76
CA GLU A 14 -6.02 14.20 -1.41
C GLU A 14 -5.59 14.13 0.04
N GLN A 15 -4.80 15.09 0.50
CA GLN A 15 -4.35 15.14 1.89
C GLN A 15 -5.55 15.13 2.86
N LEU A 16 -6.60 15.90 2.55
CA LEU A 16 -7.78 15.98 3.40
C LEU A 16 -8.53 14.65 3.48
N TRP A 17 -8.86 14.01 2.35
CA TRP A 17 -9.61 12.75 2.42
C TRP A 17 -8.77 11.58 2.93
N LEU A 18 -7.46 11.55 2.68
CA LEU A 18 -6.57 10.54 3.25
C LEU A 18 -6.57 10.58 4.78
N THR A 19 -6.65 11.78 5.35
CA THR A 19 -6.81 11.97 6.80
C THR A 19 -8.11 11.38 7.32
N LEU A 20 -9.21 11.59 6.58
CA LEU A 20 -10.52 11.05 6.91
C LEU A 20 -10.56 9.51 6.76
N PHE A 21 -9.90 8.97 5.74
CA PHE A 21 -9.81 7.52 5.51
C PHE A 21 -9.05 6.83 6.65
N ALA A 22 -8.04 7.50 7.20
CA ALA A 22 -7.32 7.06 8.41
C ALA A 22 -8.14 7.19 9.70
N LYS A 23 -9.36 7.72 9.65
CA LYS A 23 -10.26 7.94 10.79
C LYS A 23 -9.64 8.81 11.89
N ALA A 24 -8.89 9.84 11.49
CA ALA A 24 -8.42 10.84 12.45
C ALA A 24 -9.62 11.47 13.18
N ALA A 25 -9.55 11.56 14.51
CA ALA A 25 -10.64 12.08 15.34
C ALA A 25 -10.88 13.58 15.12
N GLU A 26 -9.84 14.31 14.73
CA GLU A 26 -9.88 15.74 14.44
C GLU A 26 -8.97 16.07 13.25
N ILE A 27 -9.36 17.06 12.45
CA ILE A 27 -8.52 17.64 11.40
C ILE A 27 -8.42 19.14 11.64
N THR A 28 -7.23 19.62 12.00
CA THR A 28 -6.93 21.06 12.04
C THR A 28 -6.45 21.51 10.66
N LEU A 29 -7.07 22.53 10.07
CA LEU A 29 -6.60 23.15 8.83
C LEU A 29 -5.63 24.29 9.14
N PHE A 30 -4.42 24.23 8.60
CA PHE A 30 -3.35 25.18 8.83
C PHE A 30 -2.80 25.71 7.49
N ASP A 31 -2.43 26.98 7.35
CA ASP A 31 -2.75 28.12 8.24
C ASP A 31 -3.96 28.92 7.70
N PHE A 32 -4.59 29.70 8.56
CA PHE A 32 -5.78 30.47 8.20
C PHE A 32 -5.54 31.46 7.04
N ALA A 33 -4.35 32.07 6.97
CA ALA A 33 -4.02 33.01 5.90
C ALA A 33 -3.89 32.30 4.55
N GLN A 34 -3.31 31.10 4.53
CA GLN A 34 -3.21 30.28 3.33
C GLN A 34 -4.58 29.75 2.89
N LEU A 35 -5.47 29.39 3.81
CA LEU A 35 -6.86 29.02 3.48
C LEU A 35 -7.62 30.15 2.79
N GLN A 36 -7.29 31.41 3.09
CA GLN A 36 -7.85 32.60 2.46
C GLN A 36 -7.21 32.94 1.11
N ARG A 37 -6.14 32.23 0.69
CA ARG A 37 -5.53 32.45 -0.64
C ARG A 37 -6.59 32.27 -1.71
N LYS A 38 -6.59 33.22 -2.67
CA LYS A 38 -7.49 33.14 -3.81
C LYS A 38 -7.16 31.97 -4.73
N ILE A 39 -8.20 31.27 -5.17
CA ILE A 39 -8.07 30.25 -6.21
C ILE A 39 -7.76 30.94 -7.54
N SER A 40 -6.86 30.35 -8.31
CA SER A 40 -6.43 30.78 -9.63
C SER A 40 -6.65 29.67 -10.66
N PRO A 41 -6.73 29.97 -11.96
CA PRO A 41 -6.83 28.93 -12.99
C PRO A 41 -5.68 27.92 -12.98
N GLY A 42 -4.49 28.32 -12.50
CA GLY A 42 -3.33 27.43 -12.36
C GLY A 42 -3.46 26.38 -11.25
N ASP A 43 -4.47 26.52 -10.37
CA ASP A 43 -4.77 25.52 -9.34
C ASP A 43 -5.53 24.31 -9.88
N ARG A 44 -6.02 24.37 -11.13
CA ARG A 44 -6.70 23.28 -11.82
C ARG A 44 -5.68 22.29 -12.39
N ALA A 45 -5.75 21.03 -11.99
CA ALA A 45 -4.83 20.02 -12.49
C ALA A 45 -5.03 19.71 -13.99
N PRO A 46 -3.97 19.29 -14.73
CA PRO A 46 -4.09 18.95 -16.15
C PRO A 46 -5.06 17.81 -16.46
N TRP A 47 -5.30 16.89 -15.51
CA TRP A 47 -6.18 15.74 -15.68
C TRP A 47 -7.66 16.01 -15.33
N GLN A 48 -8.00 17.21 -14.87
CA GLN A 48 -9.38 17.62 -14.54
C GLN A 48 -10.29 17.63 -15.78
N GLY A 49 -11.58 17.30 -15.60
CA GLY A 49 -12.56 17.10 -16.67
C GLY A 49 -12.82 15.63 -17.02
N GLN A 50 -12.17 14.70 -16.32
CA GLN A 50 -12.37 13.24 -16.46
C GLN A 50 -13.29 12.64 -15.38
N GLN A 51 -14.01 13.49 -14.63
CA GLN A 51 -14.81 13.11 -13.47
C GLN A 51 -13.96 12.41 -12.39
N SER A 52 -12.81 13.01 -12.06
CA SER A 52 -11.98 12.61 -10.91
C SER A 52 -12.70 12.85 -9.58
N SER A 53 -12.21 12.25 -8.49
CA SER A 53 -12.81 12.39 -7.16
C SER A 53 -12.88 13.84 -6.69
N PHE A 54 -11.90 14.67 -7.03
CA PHE A 54 -12.00 16.12 -6.94
C PHE A 54 -12.33 16.70 -8.31
N ASP A 55 -13.42 17.48 -8.40
CA ASP A 55 -13.84 18.20 -9.59
C ASP A 55 -13.70 19.71 -9.37
N PHE A 56 -12.68 20.29 -10.00
CA PHE A 56 -12.36 21.71 -9.87
C PHE A 56 -13.50 22.60 -10.39
N ASP A 57 -14.08 22.25 -11.54
CA ASP A 57 -15.08 23.10 -12.19
C ASP A 57 -16.39 23.08 -11.39
N LYS A 58 -16.77 21.92 -10.85
CA LYS A 58 -17.90 21.77 -9.92
C LYS A 58 -17.67 22.54 -8.61
N MET A 59 -16.45 22.50 -8.07
CA MET A 59 -16.09 23.21 -6.84
C MET A 59 -16.21 24.73 -6.98
N MET A 60 -15.94 25.27 -8.18
CA MET A 60 -16.04 26.69 -8.51
C MET A 60 -17.47 27.19 -8.78
N ILE A 61 -18.49 26.31 -8.82
CA ILE A 61 -19.88 26.72 -9.06
C ILE A 61 -20.35 27.65 -7.91
N PRO A 62 -20.95 28.83 -8.21
CA PRO A 62 -21.46 29.74 -7.19
C PRO A 62 -22.49 29.10 -6.27
N ILE A 63 -22.38 29.37 -4.97
CA ILE A 63 -23.25 28.83 -3.93
C ILE A 63 -24.34 29.85 -3.63
N SER A 64 -25.60 29.45 -3.80
CA SER A 64 -26.75 30.25 -3.38
C SER A 64 -26.89 30.27 -1.86
N GLN A 65 -27.08 31.45 -1.29
CA GLN A 65 -27.31 31.70 0.12
C GLN A 65 -28.82 31.75 0.43
N PRO A 66 -29.23 31.48 1.70
CA PRO A 66 -30.65 31.57 2.11
C PRO A 66 -31.28 32.95 1.93
N ASP A 67 -30.48 34.02 1.89
CA ASP A 67 -30.92 35.40 1.67
C ASP A 67 -31.07 35.77 0.18
N GLY A 68 -30.89 34.80 -0.73
CA GLY A 68 -30.99 34.99 -2.18
C GLY A 68 -29.71 35.53 -2.82
N THR A 69 -28.65 35.77 -2.06
CA THR A 69 -27.33 36.14 -2.61
C THR A 69 -26.58 34.91 -3.11
N SER A 70 -25.52 35.12 -3.89
CA SER A 70 -24.66 34.05 -4.39
C SER A 70 -23.21 34.37 -4.04
N ILE A 71 -22.50 33.38 -3.50
CA ILE A 71 -21.06 33.47 -3.22
C ILE A 71 -20.31 32.67 -4.28
N GLU A 72 -19.45 33.35 -5.03
CA GLU A 72 -18.47 32.69 -5.88
C GLU A 72 -17.33 32.14 -4.99
N PRO A 73 -17.07 30.83 -5.01
CA PRO A 73 -15.97 30.27 -4.25
C PRO A 73 -14.66 30.83 -4.75
N SER A 74 -14.00 31.60 -3.89
CA SER A 74 -12.81 32.36 -4.27
C SER A 74 -11.57 31.93 -3.52
N THR A 75 -11.65 31.02 -2.54
CA THR A 75 -10.54 30.68 -1.64
C THR A 75 -10.31 29.17 -1.48
N ILE A 76 -9.09 28.77 -1.13
CA ILE A 76 -8.72 27.35 -0.88
C ILE A 76 -9.66 26.69 0.13
N ALA A 77 -10.17 27.43 1.11
CA ALA A 77 -11.12 26.92 2.09
C ALA A 77 -12.33 26.20 1.46
N ARG A 78 -12.76 26.61 0.25
CA ARG A 78 -13.84 25.91 -0.46
C ARG A 78 -13.47 24.46 -0.79
N ALA A 79 -12.24 24.21 -1.24
CA ALA A 79 -11.80 22.87 -1.59
C ALA A 79 -11.94 21.91 -0.40
N ALA A 80 -11.60 22.38 0.79
CA ALA A 80 -11.81 21.60 2.01
C ALA A 80 -13.29 21.32 2.28
N GLY A 81 -14.15 22.34 2.14
CA GLY A 81 -15.60 22.17 2.27
C GLY A 81 -16.17 21.12 1.32
N VAL A 82 -15.80 21.17 0.04
CA VAL A 82 -16.26 20.18 -0.96
C VAL A 82 -15.79 18.77 -0.63
N VAL A 83 -14.52 18.60 -0.25
CA VAL A 83 -14.00 17.29 0.15
C VAL A 83 -14.74 16.73 1.35
N PHE A 84 -14.99 17.56 2.37
CA PHE A 84 -15.73 17.13 3.56
C PHE A 84 -17.17 16.75 3.22
N GLU A 85 -17.87 17.56 2.43
CA GLU A 85 -19.22 17.25 1.94
C GLU A 85 -19.27 15.94 1.12
N ASP A 86 -18.26 15.67 0.28
CA ASP A 86 -18.23 14.48 -0.56
C ASP A 86 -17.89 13.21 0.25
N VAL A 87 -16.92 13.29 1.17
CA VAL A 87 -16.51 12.16 2.02
C VAL A 87 -17.55 11.82 3.08
N ASP A 88 -18.25 12.82 3.63
CA ASP A 88 -19.31 12.62 4.65
C ASP A 88 -20.40 11.65 4.19
N ARG A 89 -20.70 11.60 2.88
CA ARG A 89 -21.69 10.70 2.28
C ARG A 89 -21.45 9.22 2.55
N PHE A 90 -20.21 8.82 2.80
CA PHE A 90 -19.85 7.41 3.04
C PHE A 90 -18.98 7.18 4.26
N LEU A 91 -18.35 8.20 4.85
CA LEU A 91 -17.39 8.03 5.95
C LEU A 91 -17.97 7.28 7.15
N GLY A 92 -19.23 7.56 7.50
CA GLY A 92 -19.95 6.87 8.57
C GLY A 92 -20.27 5.39 8.30
N ARG A 93 -20.09 4.92 7.07
CA ARG A 93 -20.30 3.52 6.68
C ARG A 93 -19.03 2.69 6.75
N LEU A 94 -17.86 3.32 6.89
CA LEU A 94 -16.58 2.65 7.03
C LEU A 94 -16.34 2.23 8.48
N GLY A 95 -15.74 1.06 8.68
CA GLY A 95 -15.38 0.53 10.01
C GLY A 95 -14.08 1.12 10.59
N ASN A 96 -13.42 0.36 11.45
CA ASN A 96 -12.09 0.71 11.95
C ASN A 96 -11.02 0.30 10.93
N PRO A 97 -10.01 1.15 10.67
CA PRO A 97 -8.93 0.80 9.75
C PRO A 97 -8.19 -0.46 10.22
N ILE A 98 -7.88 -1.35 9.28
CA ILE A 98 -7.04 -2.53 9.47
C ILE A 98 -5.99 -2.61 8.37
N GLY A 99 -4.88 -3.29 8.66
CA GLY A 99 -3.79 -3.47 7.71
C GLY A 99 -2.80 -4.52 8.17
N LEU A 100 -1.72 -4.68 7.41
CA LEU A 100 -0.57 -5.48 7.82
C LEU A 100 0.05 -4.85 9.06
N LYS A 101 0.02 -5.59 10.17
CA LYS A 101 0.57 -5.12 11.44
C LYS A 101 2.06 -4.87 11.28
N SER A 102 2.52 -3.67 11.65
CA SER A 102 3.93 -3.33 11.67
C SER A 102 4.33 -2.72 13.01
N TYR A 103 5.43 -3.21 13.58
CA TYR A 103 5.89 -2.76 14.89
C TYR A 103 6.92 -1.64 14.75
N LYS A 104 6.65 -0.51 15.41
CA LYS A 104 7.58 0.62 15.54
C LYS A 104 7.69 1.04 17.02
N PRO A 105 8.73 0.59 17.75
CA PRO A 105 8.94 1.02 19.13
C PRO A 105 9.00 2.55 19.27
N TYR A 106 8.67 3.04 20.47
CA TYR A 106 8.84 4.46 20.80
C TYR A 106 10.30 4.90 20.59
N HIS A 107 10.48 6.12 20.08
CA HIS A 107 11.79 6.72 19.82
C HIS A 107 12.72 5.90 18.91
N SER A 108 12.15 5.03 18.07
CA SER A 108 12.93 4.31 17.05
C SER A 108 13.04 5.09 15.74
N ALA A 109 14.12 4.82 15.00
CA ALA A 109 14.44 5.35 13.68
C ALA A 109 14.99 4.23 12.78
N GLY A 110 15.05 4.48 11.48
CA GLY A 110 15.61 3.56 10.48
C GLY A 110 14.55 3.12 9.49
N GLU A 111 14.87 3.22 8.19
CA GLU A 111 13.88 3.11 7.11
C GLU A 111 12.70 4.07 7.32
N ASP A 112 13.02 5.31 7.72
CA ASP A 112 12.01 6.33 7.98
C ASP A 112 11.16 6.56 6.72
N PHE A 113 9.84 6.67 6.91
CA PHE A 113 8.84 6.78 5.85
C PHE A 113 8.60 5.55 4.98
N LEU A 114 9.34 4.44 5.11
CA LEU A 114 9.15 3.25 4.28
C LEU A 114 7.70 2.76 4.26
N HIS A 115 7.00 2.82 5.39
CA HIS A 115 5.58 2.45 5.48
C HIS A 115 4.69 3.25 4.53
N THR A 116 5.00 4.53 4.26
CA THR A 116 4.29 5.35 3.27
C THR A 116 4.49 4.81 1.85
N TYR A 117 5.72 4.45 1.50
CA TYR A 117 6.04 3.87 0.19
C TYR A 117 5.36 2.50 0.00
N LEU A 118 5.31 1.67 1.05
CA LEU A 118 4.56 0.42 1.03
C LEU A 118 3.05 0.66 0.84
N GLY A 119 2.50 1.68 1.49
CA GLY A 119 1.12 2.13 1.27
C GLY A 119 0.84 2.47 -0.19
N MET A 120 1.73 3.24 -0.82
CA MET A 120 1.64 3.65 -2.22
C MET A 120 1.70 2.50 -3.22
N ILE A 121 2.28 1.36 -2.85
CA ILE A 121 2.20 0.12 -3.62
C ILE A 121 1.08 -0.79 -3.11
N GLY A 122 0.04 -0.28 -2.47
CA GLY A 122 -1.17 -1.03 -2.15
C GLY A 122 -1.04 -1.97 -0.96
N ILE A 123 -0.08 -1.74 -0.06
CA ILE A 123 0.10 -2.50 1.19
C ILE A 123 -0.38 -1.62 2.35
N PRO A 124 -1.62 -1.78 2.83
CA PRO A 124 -2.11 -1.03 4.00
C PRO A 124 -1.30 -1.41 5.23
N ILE A 125 -0.69 -0.42 5.88
CA ILE A 125 0.10 -0.61 7.09
C ILE A 125 -0.73 -0.22 8.31
N ASP A 126 -0.74 -1.10 9.30
CA ASP A 126 -1.26 -0.82 10.63
C ASP A 126 -0.07 -0.73 11.60
N LEU A 127 0.40 0.50 11.81
CA LEU A 127 1.62 0.79 12.55
C LEU A 127 1.34 0.86 14.05
N MET A 128 2.01 0.00 14.81
CA MET A 128 1.74 -0.20 16.24
C MET A 128 2.98 0.06 17.10
N PRO A 129 2.85 0.79 18.22
CA PRO A 129 3.97 1.04 19.14
C PRO A 129 4.26 -0.13 20.07
N VAL A 130 3.35 -1.11 20.14
CA VAL A 130 3.46 -2.34 20.94
C VAL A 130 3.52 -3.52 19.98
N PHE A 131 4.39 -4.48 20.28
CA PHE A 131 4.59 -5.65 19.42
C PHE A 131 3.28 -6.47 19.32
N PRO A 132 2.79 -6.77 18.10
CA PRO A 132 1.49 -7.39 17.89
C PRO A 132 1.57 -8.92 18.05
N GLU A 133 1.60 -9.42 19.29
CA GLU A 133 1.80 -10.85 19.56
C GLU A 133 0.74 -11.73 18.87
N GLU A 134 -0.51 -11.31 18.80
CA GLU A 134 -1.62 -12.07 18.22
C GLU A 134 -1.69 -12.06 16.67
N ALA A 135 -0.90 -11.21 16.02
CA ALA A 135 -0.94 -11.10 14.56
C ALA A 135 -0.44 -12.38 13.87
N GLN A 136 -1.16 -12.84 12.85
CA GLN A 136 -0.74 -13.99 12.02
C GLN A 136 0.43 -13.64 11.11
N SER A 137 0.46 -12.40 10.61
CA SER A 137 1.59 -11.83 9.88
C SER A 137 2.01 -10.50 10.50
N VAL A 138 3.32 -10.28 10.64
CA VAL A 138 3.89 -9.00 11.10
C VAL A 138 5.03 -8.53 10.20
N LEU A 139 5.01 -7.25 9.85
CA LEU A 139 6.11 -6.55 9.17
C LEU A 139 7.02 -5.84 10.17
N LEU A 140 8.31 -6.14 10.14
CA LEU A 140 9.33 -5.53 10.96
C LEU A 140 10.35 -4.81 10.06
N THR A 141 10.37 -3.49 10.13
CA THR A 141 11.35 -2.64 9.43
C THR A 141 12.56 -2.36 10.33
N GLU A 142 13.58 -1.67 9.83
CA GLU A 142 14.78 -1.31 10.58
C GLU A 142 14.46 -0.58 11.89
N CYS A 143 13.35 0.17 11.93
CA CYS A 143 12.77 0.76 13.14
C CYS A 143 12.62 -0.21 14.33
N ALA A 144 12.52 -1.52 14.11
CA ALA A 144 12.39 -2.49 15.21
C ALA A 144 13.73 -2.86 15.86
N ALA A 145 14.87 -2.53 15.23
CA ALA A 145 16.21 -2.92 15.69
C ALA A 145 16.61 -2.43 17.08
N PRO A 146 16.14 -1.27 17.60
CA PRO A 146 16.47 -0.83 18.96
C PRO A 146 15.86 -1.69 20.08
N ASP A 147 14.85 -2.52 19.78
CA ASP A 147 14.26 -3.40 20.78
C ASP A 147 15.19 -4.60 21.06
N PRO A 148 15.77 -4.71 22.27
CA PRO A 148 16.76 -5.75 22.57
C PRO A 148 16.16 -7.17 22.54
N ALA A 149 14.83 -7.30 22.65
CA ALA A 149 14.13 -8.57 22.60
C ALA A 149 13.61 -8.91 21.19
N ILE A 150 13.92 -8.11 20.15
CA ILE A 150 13.31 -8.27 18.84
C ILE A 150 13.57 -9.64 18.20
N VAL A 151 14.78 -10.20 18.33
CA VAL A 151 15.10 -11.52 17.78
C VAL A 151 14.30 -12.61 18.50
N THR A 152 14.19 -12.55 19.82
CA THR A 152 13.35 -13.47 20.61
C THR A 152 11.88 -13.36 20.23
N LYS A 153 11.39 -12.13 19.97
CA LYS A 153 10.01 -11.90 19.50
C LYS A 153 9.77 -12.51 18.12
N ILE A 154 10.72 -12.36 17.19
CA ILE A 154 10.69 -13.00 15.86
C ILE A 154 10.63 -14.52 16.00
N GLU A 155 11.57 -15.11 16.76
CA GLU A 155 11.66 -16.55 16.96
C GLU A 155 10.35 -17.11 17.55
N ARG A 156 9.78 -16.43 18.53
CA ARG A 156 8.50 -16.82 19.16
C ARG A 156 7.35 -16.83 18.16
N GLN A 157 7.23 -15.82 17.29
CA GLN A 157 6.19 -15.81 16.25
C GLN A 157 6.37 -16.99 15.28
N LEU A 158 7.60 -17.23 14.82
CA LEU A 158 7.90 -18.33 13.88
C LEU A 158 7.62 -19.71 14.51
N ARG A 159 8.01 -19.94 15.77
CA ARG A 159 7.69 -21.18 16.50
C ARG A 159 6.19 -21.40 16.70
N ALA A 160 5.42 -20.32 16.83
CA ALA A 160 3.96 -20.35 16.91
C ALA A 160 3.28 -20.63 15.56
N GLY A 161 4.04 -20.78 14.46
CA GLY A 161 3.50 -21.04 13.14
C GLY A 161 3.06 -19.79 12.38
N LYS A 162 3.46 -18.61 12.86
CA LYS A 162 3.09 -17.32 12.28
C LYS A 162 4.12 -16.86 11.24
N THR A 163 3.74 -15.84 10.47
CA THR A 163 4.57 -15.24 9.43
C THR A 163 5.25 -13.99 9.95
N VAL A 164 6.56 -13.89 9.75
CA VAL A 164 7.33 -12.67 10.01
C VAL A 164 7.94 -12.18 8.71
N ILE A 165 7.68 -10.92 8.35
CA ILE A 165 8.33 -10.24 7.22
C ILE A 165 9.32 -9.24 7.81
N ILE A 166 10.60 -9.38 7.50
CA ILE A 166 11.63 -8.39 7.84
C ILE A 166 12.13 -7.68 6.59
N THR A 167 12.55 -6.43 6.73
CA THR A 167 13.22 -5.71 5.65
C THR A 167 14.70 -6.07 5.58
N SER A 168 15.34 -5.82 4.44
CA SER A 168 16.81 -5.86 4.32
C SER A 168 17.49 -4.91 5.31
N GLY A 169 16.91 -3.74 5.62
CA GLY A 169 17.43 -2.83 6.65
C GLY A 169 17.45 -3.46 8.03
N LEU A 170 16.34 -4.07 8.46
CA LEU A 170 16.29 -4.77 9.75
C LEU A 170 17.25 -5.96 9.77
N LEU A 171 17.28 -6.77 8.70
CA LEU A 171 18.19 -7.92 8.62
C LEU A 171 19.64 -7.47 8.84
N ARG A 172 20.07 -6.42 8.15
CA ARG A 172 21.40 -5.82 8.31
C ARG A 172 21.64 -5.38 9.76
N ALA A 173 20.69 -4.68 10.37
CA ALA A 173 20.81 -4.15 11.73
C ALA A 173 20.86 -5.24 12.83
N LEU A 174 20.37 -6.44 12.52
CA LEU A 174 20.38 -7.60 13.41
C LEU A 174 21.55 -8.58 13.17
N GLN A 175 22.38 -8.35 12.15
CA GLN A 175 23.58 -9.16 11.94
C GLN A 175 24.51 -9.08 13.15
N GLY A 176 24.91 -10.24 13.67
CA GLY A 176 25.72 -10.33 14.90
C GLY A 176 24.91 -10.20 16.20
N LYS A 177 23.58 -10.08 16.12
CA LYS A 177 22.67 -9.98 17.28
C LYS A 177 21.73 -11.19 17.42
N GLY A 178 22.09 -12.35 16.86
CA GLY A 178 21.34 -13.61 17.01
C GLY A 178 20.39 -13.97 15.86
N ILE A 179 20.14 -13.08 14.87
CA ILE A 179 19.27 -13.42 13.73
C ILE A 179 19.76 -14.63 12.92
N LYS A 180 21.07 -14.90 12.96
CA LYS A 180 21.70 -16.05 12.30
C LYS A 180 21.26 -17.40 12.89
N ASP A 181 20.80 -17.42 14.15
CA ASP A 181 20.29 -18.62 14.80
C ASP A 181 18.87 -18.98 14.30
N ILE A 182 18.22 -18.04 13.59
CA ILE A 182 16.94 -18.24 12.91
C ILE A 182 17.17 -18.65 11.46
N ALA A 183 18.03 -17.92 10.73
CA ALA A 183 18.30 -18.20 9.33
C ALA A 183 19.72 -17.76 8.94
N GLU A 184 20.43 -18.59 8.18
CA GLU A 184 21.77 -18.28 7.65
C GLU A 184 21.72 -17.32 6.45
N ILE A 185 21.15 -16.14 6.68
CA ILE A 185 20.96 -15.08 5.70
C ILE A 185 21.66 -13.80 6.16
N GLY A 186 22.02 -12.93 5.22
CA GLY A 186 22.62 -11.65 5.55
C GLY A 186 22.63 -10.66 4.39
N VAL A 187 22.73 -9.38 4.72
CA VAL A 187 22.92 -8.29 3.77
C VAL A 187 24.41 -7.95 3.69
N THR A 188 24.95 -7.88 2.48
CA THR A 188 26.32 -7.43 2.24
C THR A 188 26.36 -5.94 1.92
N ASP A 189 27.56 -5.36 1.84
CA ASP A 189 27.74 -3.96 1.43
C ASP A 189 27.54 -3.74 -0.08
N ARG A 190 27.32 -4.81 -0.86
CA ARG A 190 27.14 -4.73 -2.31
C ARG A 190 25.72 -4.30 -2.65
N LYS A 191 25.61 -3.44 -3.66
CA LYS A 191 24.35 -3.04 -4.28
C LYS A 191 24.26 -3.61 -5.68
N ILE A 192 23.09 -4.11 -6.03
CA ILE A 192 22.84 -4.79 -7.30
C ILE A 192 21.98 -3.88 -8.18
N ALA A 193 22.50 -3.56 -9.36
CA ALA A 193 21.73 -2.90 -10.41
C ALA A 193 20.84 -3.93 -11.10
N LEU A 194 19.53 -3.67 -11.10
CA LEU A 194 18.56 -4.52 -11.77
C LEU A 194 18.46 -4.14 -13.26
N LYS A 195 18.36 -5.16 -14.11
CA LYS A 195 17.97 -5.04 -15.53
C LYS A 195 16.51 -5.43 -15.78
N GLY A 196 15.84 -6.00 -14.78
CA GLY A 196 14.54 -6.65 -14.94
C GLY A 196 14.16 -7.47 -13.71
N PHE A 197 13.05 -8.19 -13.85
CA PHE A 197 12.56 -9.15 -12.85
C PHE A 197 12.37 -10.51 -13.51
N ARG A 198 12.47 -11.59 -12.73
CA ARG A 198 12.39 -12.94 -13.28
C ARG A 198 11.04 -13.16 -13.97
N GLY A 199 11.08 -13.57 -15.25
CA GLY A 199 9.89 -13.82 -16.06
C GLY A 199 9.12 -12.57 -16.47
N GLN A 200 9.70 -11.37 -16.31
CA GLN A 200 9.14 -10.10 -16.74
C GLN A 200 9.94 -9.50 -17.89
N THR A 201 9.32 -8.55 -18.60
CA THR A 201 10.03 -7.71 -19.59
C THR A 201 11.17 -6.96 -18.90
N PRO A 202 12.32 -6.77 -19.57
CA PRO A 202 13.40 -5.93 -19.06
C PRO A 202 12.93 -4.52 -18.70
N LEU A 203 13.61 -3.89 -17.75
CA LEU A 203 13.35 -2.50 -17.38
C LEU A 203 13.72 -1.55 -18.54
N PRO A 204 13.04 -0.39 -18.65
CA PRO A 204 13.47 0.68 -19.54
C PRO A 204 14.95 1.06 -19.31
N PRO A 205 15.71 1.43 -20.37
CA PRO A 205 17.14 1.73 -20.24
C PRO A 205 17.48 2.87 -19.28
N ASP A 206 16.55 3.80 -19.08
CA ASP A 206 16.64 4.99 -18.22
C ASP A 206 16.12 4.75 -16.79
N LEU A 207 15.52 3.59 -16.52
CA LEU A 207 15.07 3.21 -15.19
C LEU A 207 16.19 2.41 -14.48
N HIS A 208 16.73 3.00 -13.41
CA HIS A 208 17.81 2.40 -12.64
C HIS A 208 17.34 2.07 -11.23
N ILE A 209 17.13 0.77 -10.97
CA ILE A 209 16.72 0.27 -9.65
C ILE A 209 17.92 -0.44 -9.02
N MET A 210 18.29 -0.02 -7.82
CA MET A 210 19.34 -0.64 -7.01
C MET A 210 18.74 -1.33 -5.79
N ILE A 211 19.12 -2.58 -5.55
CA ILE A 211 18.73 -3.32 -4.34
C ILE A 211 19.97 -3.77 -3.56
N PRO A 212 19.88 -3.90 -2.22
CA PRO A 212 20.94 -4.50 -1.43
C PRO A 212 21.10 -5.98 -1.77
N GLN A 213 22.33 -6.48 -1.77
CA GLN A 213 22.58 -7.90 -1.96
C GLN A 213 22.25 -8.67 -0.68
N VAL A 214 21.19 -9.49 -0.72
CA VAL A 214 20.89 -10.49 0.30
C VAL A 214 21.59 -11.80 -0.06
N ARG A 215 22.56 -12.21 0.77
CA ARG A 215 23.23 -13.52 0.71
C ARG A 215 22.41 -14.54 1.50
N TYR A 216 22.25 -15.72 0.93
CA TYR A 216 21.55 -16.84 1.55
C TYR A 216 22.14 -18.17 1.06
N LEU A 217 21.82 -19.26 1.75
CA LEU A 217 22.12 -20.63 1.32
C LEU A 217 20.88 -21.25 0.69
N THR A 218 21.04 -22.04 -0.38
CA THR A 218 19.92 -22.48 -1.24
C THR A 218 19.18 -23.71 -0.72
N ASN A 219 19.63 -24.32 0.38
CA ASN A 219 19.07 -25.56 0.92
C ASN A 219 17.77 -25.36 1.70
N ASP A 220 17.57 -24.19 2.29
CA ASP A 220 16.47 -23.86 3.21
C ASP A 220 15.79 -22.52 2.90
N ALA A 221 16.15 -21.90 1.78
CA ALA A 221 15.61 -20.62 1.36
C ALA A 221 15.13 -20.63 -0.10
N TRP A 222 14.01 -19.94 -0.35
CA TRP A 222 13.37 -19.87 -1.66
C TRP A 222 13.13 -18.43 -2.09
N GLU A 223 13.62 -18.07 -3.27
CA GLU A 223 13.29 -16.79 -3.90
C GLU A 223 11.84 -16.82 -4.39
N ARG A 224 10.94 -16.10 -3.70
CA ARG A 224 9.55 -15.94 -4.12
C ARG A 224 9.42 -14.91 -5.24
N VAL A 225 10.23 -13.87 -5.16
CA VAL A 225 10.34 -12.83 -6.18
C VAL A 225 11.81 -12.50 -6.37
N SER A 226 12.26 -12.45 -7.62
CA SER A 226 13.67 -12.19 -7.96
C SER A 226 13.81 -11.01 -8.90
N GLY A 227 14.68 -10.07 -8.53
CA GLY A 227 15.28 -9.13 -9.47
C GLY A 227 16.35 -9.85 -10.30
N MET A 228 16.55 -9.40 -11.52
CA MET A 228 17.56 -9.93 -12.44
C MET A 228 18.62 -8.87 -12.68
N ALA A 229 19.88 -9.25 -12.54
CA ALA A 229 21.03 -8.40 -12.89
C ALA A 229 21.62 -8.81 -14.25
N GLN A 230 22.73 -8.16 -14.63
CA GLN A 230 23.49 -8.56 -15.82
C GLN A 230 23.86 -10.05 -15.79
N ASN A 231 23.98 -10.67 -16.97
CA ASN A 231 24.24 -12.10 -17.16
C ASN A 231 23.18 -13.04 -16.55
N ASP A 232 21.95 -12.55 -16.35
CA ASP A 232 20.79 -13.33 -15.87
C ASP A 232 20.98 -13.91 -14.45
N LEU A 233 21.83 -13.25 -13.65
CA LEU A 233 21.98 -13.60 -12.25
C LEU A 233 20.78 -13.07 -11.45
N GLY A 234 20.08 -13.98 -10.76
CA GLY A 234 18.95 -13.66 -9.90
C GLY A 234 19.39 -13.18 -8.53
N TYR A 235 18.66 -12.21 -7.99
CA TYR A 235 18.79 -11.72 -6.62
C TYR A 235 17.41 -11.62 -5.99
N PRO A 236 17.23 -12.10 -4.75
CA PRO A 236 15.90 -12.14 -4.14
C PRO A 236 15.43 -10.71 -3.81
N LEU A 237 14.27 -10.36 -4.33
CA LEU A 237 13.48 -9.22 -3.87
C LEU A 237 12.62 -9.62 -2.67
N LEU A 238 12.11 -10.86 -2.68
CA LEU A 238 11.40 -11.46 -1.56
C LEU A 238 11.90 -12.90 -1.36
N LEU A 239 12.68 -13.09 -0.29
CA LEU A 239 13.22 -14.40 0.10
C LEU A 239 12.32 -15.01 1.18
N GLN A 240 12.00 -16.30 1.07
CA GLN A 240 11.37 -17.07 2.15
C GLN A 240 12.39 -18.02 2.76
N VAL A 241 12.35 -18.14 4.09
CA VAL A 241 13.03 -19.16 4.88
C VAL A 241 12.00 -19.76 5.83
N ASP A 242 11.95 -21.09 5.94
CA ASP A 242 11.07 -21.75 6.90
C ASP A 242 11.80 -21.95 8.23
N TYR A 243 11.12 -21.67 9.34
CA TYR A 243 11.68 -21.84 10.68
C TYR A 243 10.63 -22.42 11.63
N ALA A 244 10.93 -23.58 12.20
CA ALA A 244 10.01 -24.36 13.01
C ALA A 244 8.68 -24.62 12.27
N LYS A 245 7.59 -23.92 12.64
CA LYS A 245 6.27 -24.07 12.01
C LYS A 245 5.88 -22.86 11.16
N GLY A 246 6.66 -21.79 11.22
CA GLY A 246 6.36 -20.50 10.60
C GLY A 246 7.29 -20.19 9.44
N SER A 247 7.05 -19.07 8.79
CA SER A 247 7.82 -18.61 7.65
C SER A 247 8.37 -17.21 7.91
N LEU A 248 9.68 -17.06 7.74
CA LEU A 248 10.38 -15.79 7.72
C LEU A 248 10.51 -15.33 6.26
N TYR A 249 10.09 -14.11 5.98
CA TYR A 249 10.32 -13.45 4.71
C TYR A 249 11.31 -12.30 4.87
N VAL A 250 12.21 -12.14 3.91
CA VAL A 250 13.06 -10.96 3.78
C VAL A 250 12.66 -10.20 2.53
N LEU A 251 12.12 -9.00 2.72
CA LEU A 251 11.84 -8.05 1.66
C LEU A 251 13.07 -7.16 1.43
N ALA A 252 13.71 -7.31 0.28
CA ALA A 252 14.80 -6.43 -0.10
C ALA A 252 14.24 -5.06 -0.49
N ILE A 253 14.51 -4.06 0.35
CA ILE A 253 14.09 -2.67 0.11
C ILE A 253 15.08 -2.02 -0.86
N PRO A 254 14.63 -1.41 -1.97
CA PRO A 254 15.50 -0.66 -2.86
C PRO A 254 16.24 0.47 -2.13
N GLU A 255 17.41 0.84 -2.65
CA GLU A 255 18.20 1.94 -2.10
C GLU A 255 17.46 3.29 -2.15
N ASN A 256 16.55 3.44 -3.12
CA ASN A 256 15.57 4.51 -3.16
C ASN A 256 14.15 3.91 -3.06
N PHE A 257 13.42 4.22 -1.98
CA PHE A 257 12.11 3.60 -1.74
C PHE A 257 11.09 3.83 -2.86
N SER A 258 11.17 4.97 -3.57
CA SER A 258 10.26 5.26 -4.69
C SER A 258 10.44 4.30 -5.86
N ASP A 259 11.59 3.64 -5.99
CA ASP A 259 11.83 2.67 -7.07
C ASP A 259 10.84 1.50 -7.01
N SER A 260 10.27 1.22 -5.84
CA SER A 260 9.21 0.21 -5.68
C SER A 260 7.95 0.54 -6.49
N TYR A 261 7.71 1.81 -6.81
CA TYR A 261 6.55 2.25 -7.61
C TYR A 261 6.69 1.81 -9.07
N SER A 262 7.92 1.68 -9.55
CA SER A 262 8.26 1.26 -10.91
C SER A 262 8.32 -0.26 -11.09
N PHE A 263 8.01 -1.04 -10.05
CA PHE A 263 7.93 -2.49 -10.18
C PHE A 263 6.75 -2.88 -11.08
N PRO A 264 6.92 -3.87 -11.98
CA PRO A 264 5.82 -4.41 -12.76
C PRO A 264 4.66 -4.88 -11.88
N ALA A 265 3.43 -4.75 -12.37
CA ALA A 265 2.23 -5.15 -11.64
C ALA A 265 2.31 -6.61 -11.16
N GLU A 266 2.81 -7.52 -12.00
CA GLU A 266 3.00 -8.94 -11.70
C GLU A 266 3.94 -9.18 -10.52
N VAL A 267 4.97 -8.34 -10.37
CA VAL A 267 5.94 -8.39 -9.26
C VAL A 267 5.27 -7.88 -7.99
N LEU A 268 4.60 -6.74 -8.05
CA LEU A 268 3.86 -6.18 -6.93
C LEU A 268 2.74 -7.11 -6.45
N ASN A 269 2.03 -7.76 -7.36
CA ASN A 269 0.96 -8.69 -7.05
C ASN A 269 1.48 -9.91 -6.29
N GLN A 270 2.66 -10.42 -6.63
CA GLN A 270 3.31 -11.49 -5.87
C GLN A 270 3.68 -11.05 -4.46
N ILE A 271 4.28 -9.86 -4.31
CA ILE A 271 4.62 -9.29 -2.99
C ILE A 271 3.34 -9.12 -2.14
N ARG A 272 2.32 -8.43 -2.68
CA ARG A 272 1.02 -8.23 -2.02
C ARG A 272 0.35 -9.54 -1.65
N SER A 273 0.49 -10.58 -2.49
CA SER A 273 -0.15 -11.87 -2.24
C SER A 273 0.33 -12.56 -0.97
N ILE A 274 1.59 -12.33 -0.61
CA ILE A 274 2.24 -12.87 0.59
C ILE A 274 2.03 -11.92 1.77
N LEU A 275 2.34 -10.63 1.60
CA LEU A 275 2.28 -9.65 2.68
C LEU A 275 0.84 -9.41 3.17
N LEU A 276 -0.17 -9.57 2.30
CA LEU A 276 -1.58 -9.31 2.61
C LEU A 276 -2.40 -10.60 2.65
N GLN A 277 -1.78 -11.74 2.97
CA GLN A 277 -2.47 -13.04 3.03
C GLN A 277 -3.63 -13.06 4.05
N ASP A 278 -3.52 -12.27 5.12
CA ASP A 278 -4.53 -12.20 6.19
C ASP A 278 -5.63 -11.17 5.92
N LEU A 279 -5.48 -10.33 4.89
CA LEU A 279 -6.51 -9.35 4.52
C LEU A 279 -7.47 -9.94 3.52
N PHE A 280 -8.74 -9.58 3.67
CA PHE A 280 -9.83 -10.14 2.87
C PHE A 280 -9.90 -9.60 1.43
N VAL A 281 -9.14 -8.54 1.13
CA VAL A 281 -9.04 -7.89 -0.17
C VAL A 281 -7.60 -7.44 -0.42
N ARG A 282 -7.17 -7.52 -1.68
CA ARG A 282 -5.88 -6.98 -2.16
C ARG A 282 -6.02 -6.43 -3.59
N ILE A 283 -5.14 -5.51 -3.94
CA ILE A 283 -5.05 -4.96 -5.30
C ILE A 283 -4.15 -5.84 -6.18
N GLU A 284 -4.60 -6.10 -7.39
CA GLU A 284 -3.82 -6.61 -8.50
C GLU A 284 -3.68 -5.50 -9.56
N GLY A 285 -2.51 -4.87 -9.67
CA GLY A 285 -2.30 -3.65 -10.47
C GLY A 285 -0.91 -3.03 -10.29
N PRO A 286 -0.63 -1.87 -10.89
CA PRO A 286 0.66 -1.20 -10.79
C PRO A 286 0.92 -0.61 -9.39
N GLY A 287 2.08 0.02 -9.23
CA GLY A 287 2.36 0.92 -8.11
C GLY A 287 1.53 2.20 -8.18
N GLU A 288 1.66 3.06 -7.18
CA GLU A 288 0.91 4.31 -7.04
C GLU A 288 -0.62 4.12 -7.00
N VAL A 289 -1.05 2.94 -6.56
CA VAL A 289 -2.45 2.62 -6.25
C VAL A 289 -2.50 2.07 -4.83
N SER A 290 -3.16 2.80 -3.94
CA SER A 290 -3.26 2.48 -2.52
C SER A 290 -4.56 1.76 -2.18
N LEU A 291 -4.51 0.98 -1.10
CA LEU A 291 -5.64 0.25 -0.54
C LEU A 291 -5.80 0.67 0.92
N PHE A 292 -7.04 0.99 1.33
CA PHE A 292 -7.43 1.21 2.72
C PHE A 292 -8.50 0.20 3.07
N VAL A 293 -8.33 -0.54 4.17
CA VAL A 293 -9.20 -1.67 4.51
C VAL A 293 -9.81 -1.44 5.89
N TYR A 294 -11.06 -1.86 6.08
CA TYR A 294 -11.77 -1.71 7.35
C TYR A 294 -12.32 -3.05 7.86
N ASP A 295 -12.46 -3.16 9.18
CA ASP A 295 -12.91 -4.37 9.89
C ASP A 295 -14.35 -4.82 9.56
N ASN A 296 -15.19 -3.91 9.05
CA ASN A 296 -16.58 -4.18 8.69
C ASN A 296 -16.77 -4.65 7.23
N GLY A 297 -15.70 -5.03 6.53
CA GLY A 297 -15.76 -5.51 5.15
C GLY A 297 -15.88 -4.40 4.10
N THR A 298 -15.72 -3.14 4.49
CA THR A 298 -15.55 -2.02 3.57
C THR A 298 -14.08 -1.76 3.26
N PHE A 299 -13.80 -1.13 2.13
CA PHE A 299 -12.45 -0.75 1.72
C PHE A 299 -12.49 0.38 0.68
N ILE A 300 -11.39 1.11 0.57
CA ILE A 300 -11.19 2.18 -0.42
C ILE A 300 -9.97 1.81 -1.25
N VAL A 301 -10.04 2.10 -2.54
CA VAL A 301 -8.87 2.09 -3.42
C VAL A 301 -8.69 3.46 -4.05
N GLU A 302 -7.45 3.89 -4.16
CA GLU A 302 -7.10 5.22 -4.65
C GLU A 302 -5.94 5.14 -5.62
N SER A 303 -6.09 5.77 -6.78
CA SER A 303 -5.03 5.92 -7.77
C SER A 303 -4.40 7.31 -7.63
N PHE A 304 -3.07 7.34 -7.52
CA PHE A 304 -2.26 8.56 -7.57
C PHE A 304 -1.62 8.78 -8.95
N LEU A 305 -1.98 7.95 -9.93
CA LEU A 305 -1.47 8.04 -11.29
C LEU A 305 -2.12 9.23 -12.03
N LEU A 306 -1.37 9.78 -12.98
CA LEU A 306 -1.82 10.87 -13.86
C LEU A 306 -2.85 10.42 -14.92
N GLN A 307 -3.03 9.11 -15.09
CA GLN A 307 -3.89 8.50 -16.10
C GLN A 307 -4.84 7.49 -15.46
N SER A 308 -5.96 7.21 -16.16
CA SER A 308 -6.88 6.16 -15.72
C SER A 308 -6.15 4.81 -15.74
N VAL A 309 -6.44 3.96 -14.76
CA VAL A 309 -5.81 2.65 -14.62
C VAL A 309 -6.87 1.58 -14.39
N ASP A 310 -6.74 0.47 -15.09
CA ASP A 310 -7.52 -0.73 -14.83
C ASP A 310 -6.77 -1.61 -13.82
N ILE A 311 -7.46 -1.95 -12.74
CA ILE A 311 -6.95 -2.85 -11.70
C ILE A 311 -7.93 -3.99 -11.47
N ARG A 312 -7.48 -5.01 -10.77
CA ARG A 312 -8.31 -6.12 -10.31
C ARG A 312 -8.29 -6.16 -8.79
N LEU A 313 -9.47 -6.30 -8.18
CA LEU A 313 -9.63 -6.50 -6.75
C LEU A 313 -9.76 -8.00 -6.49
N SER A 314 -8.89 -8.54 -5.65
CA SER A 314 -8.80 -9.96 -5.32
C SER A 314 -9.33 -10.17 -3.91
N LEU A 315 -10.53 -10.73 -3.79
CA LEU A 315 -11.28 -10.90 -2.53
C LEU A 315 -11.24 -12.34 -2.04
N ASP A 316 -11.44 -12.54 -0.73
CA ASP A 316 -11.63 -13.87 -0.17
C ASP A 316 -12.79 -14.63 -0.84
N PRO A 317 -12.69 -15.98 -0.94
CA PRO A 317 -13.72 -16.82 -1.58
C PRO A 317 -15.10 -16.74 -0.94
N LYS A 318 -15.21 -16.21 0.28
CA LYS A 318 -16.49 -16.01 0.99
C LYS A 318 -17.31 -14.84 0.45
N TYR A 319 -16.75 -14.03 -0.46
CA TYR A 319 -17.44 -12.93 -1.12
C TYR A 319 -17.70 -13.27 -2.58
N SER A 320 -18.82 -12.78 -3.11
CA SER A 320 -19.24 -13.02 -4.50
C SER A 320 -19.11 -11.79 -5.39
N LYS A 321 -19.13 -10.59 -4.80
CA LYS A 321 -19.12 -9.31 -5.52
C LYS A 321 -18.70 -8.15 -4.61
N ILE A 322 -18.52 -6.98 -5.21
CA ILE A 322 -18.32 -5.72 -4.51
C ILE A 322 -19.47 -4.76 -4.84
N ARG A 323 -19.83 -3.90 -3.89
CA ARG A 323 -20.80 -2.83 -4.08
C ARG A 323 -20.12 -1.48 -3.87
N ASP A 324 -20.24 -0.60 -4.83
CA ASP A 324 -19.77 0.78 -4.75
C ASP A 324 -20.68 1.56 -3.79
N LEU A 325 -20.11 2.15 -2.74
CA LEU A 325 -20.90 2.77 -1.67
C LEU A 325 -21.48 4.13 -2.09
N VAL A 326 -20.92 4.78 -3.10
CA VAL A 326 -21.37 6.10 -3.57
C VAL A 326 -22.46 5.95 -4.63
N SER A 327 -22.21 5.13 -5.64
CA SER A 327 -23.16 4.92 -6.76
C SER A 327 -24.20 3.82 -6.50
N GLY A 328 -23.95 2.92 -5.55
CA GLY A 328 -24.77 1.73 -5.32
C GLY A 328 -24.57 0.61 -6.35
N ALA A 329 -23.73 0.82 -7.37
CA ALA A 329 -23.46 -0.15 -8.41
C ALA A 329 -22.78 -1.42 -7.84
N GLU A 330 -23.22 -2.58 -8.30
CA GLU A 330 -22.60 -3.86 -7.95
C GLU A 330 -21.70 -4.36 -9.10
N ILE A 331 -20.52 -4.85 -8.74
CA ILE A 331 -19.52 -5.35 -9.68
C ILE A 331 -19.23 -6.79 -9.29
N GLY A 332 -19.66 -7.72 -10.15
CA GLY A 332 -19.46 -9.15 -9.98
C GLY A 332 -18.10 -9.64 -10.47
N VAL A 333 -17.93 -10.97 -10.42
CA VAL A 333 -16.73 -11.65 -10.93
C VAL A 333 -16.68 -11.56 -12.45
N SER A 334 -15.55 -11.19 -13.02
CA SER A 334 -15.34 -11.39 -14.46
C SER A 334 -15.16 -12.89 -14.74
N ALA A 335 -15.91 -13.42 -15.71
CA ALA A 335 -15.75 -14.79 -16.22
C ALA A 335 -14.35 -15.06 -16.81
N GLN A 336 -13.50 -14.03 -16.93
CA GLN A 336 -12.06 -14.16 -17.17
C GLN A 336 -11.26 -14.36 -15.88
N ALA A 337 -11.74 -15.20 -14.96
CA ALA A 337 -10.85 -15.92 -14.06
C ALA A 337 -10.03 -16.90 -14.92
N GLY A 338 -9.07 -16.35 -15.67
CA GLY A 338 -8.15 -17.11 -16.50
C GLY A 338 -7.55 -18.20 -15.64
N LYS A 339 -7.51 -19.42 -16.19
CA LYS A 339 -6.94 -20.66 -15.62
C LYS A 339 -5.75 -20.37 -14.69
N LEU A 340 -6.02 -20.02 -13.43
CA LEU A 340 -4.98 -19.80 -12.44
C LEU A 340 -4.72 -21.18 -11.86
N ARG A 341 -3.63 -21.76 -12.39
CA ARG A 341 -3.00 -22.97 -11.88
C ARG A 341 -3.01 -22.93 -10.36
N SER A 342 -3.42 -24.05 -9.75
CA SER A 342 -3.07 -24.37 -8.37
C SER A 342 -1.60 -24.02 -8.15
N VAL A 343 -1.34 -22.90 -7.47
CA VAL A 343 0.01 -22.60 -7.01
C VAL A 343 0.22 -23.54 -5.85
N PHE A 344 0.91 -24.65 -6.10
CA PHE A 344 1.51 -25.44 -5.03
C PHE A 344 2.55 -24.55 -4.35
N THR A 345 2.18 -23.92 -3.25
CA THR A 345 3.18 -23.62 -2.22
C THR A 345 3.65 -24.98 -1.71
N GLY A 346 4.97 -25.19 -1.65
CA GLY A 346 5.59 -26.50 -1.38
C GLY A 346 5.26 -27.15 -0.03
N PHE A 347 4.26 -26.67 0.70
CA PHE A 347 3.80 -27.19 1.99
C PHE A 347 2.28 -27.00 2.15
N GLY A 348 1.49 -27.94 1.61
CA GLY A 348 0.17 -28.36 2.13
C GLY A 348 -1.00 -27.36 2.23
N ALA A 349 -0.83 -26.06 1.98
CA ALA A 349 -1.91 -25.08 2.12
C ALA A 349 -2.74 -24.98 0.83
N ARG A 350 -3.98 -25.46 0.88
CA ARG A 350 -4.96 -25.28 -0.19
C ARG A 350 -5.44 -23.83 -0.20
N VAL A 351 -4.81 -22.98 -1.00
CA VAL A 351 -5.31 -21.62 -1.24
C VAL A 351 -6.57 -21.73 -2.10
N LEU A 352 -7.73 -21.44 -1.49
CA LEU A 352 -8.98 -21.36 -2.24
C LEU A 352 -8.89 -20.19 -3.25
N PRO A 353 -9.43 -20.36 -4.47
CA PRO A 353 -9.38 -19.32 -5.48
C PRO A 353 -10.09 -18.07 -4.98
N ARG A 354 -9.38 -16.94 -4.99
CA ARG A 354 -9.92 -15.62 -4.65
C ARG A 354 -10.88 -15.15 -5.75
N VAL A 355 -11.88 -14.38 -5.36
CA VAL A 355 -12.82 -13.76 -6.28
C VAL A 355 -12.20 -12.50 -6.85
N VAL A 356 -12.26 -12.34 -8.18
CA VAL A 356 -11.60 -11.22 -8.87
C VAL A 356 -12.61 -10.31 -9.54
N CYS A 357 -12.64 -9.05 -9.10
CA CYS A 357 -13.50 -7.99 -9.63
C CYS A 357 -12.66 -6.94 -10.36
N PRO A 358 -12.77 -6.79 -11.69
CA PRO A 358 -12.08 -5.73 -12.41
C PRO A 358 -12.76 -4.38 -12.16
N ILE A 359 -11.95 -3.33 -11.99
CA ILE A 359 -12.43 -1.95 -11.88
C ILE A 359 -11.47 -1.00 -12.60
N GLN A 360 -12.00 0.13 -13.03
CA GLN A 360 -11.19 1.26 -13.49
C GLN A 360 -11.17 2.34 -12.41
N LEU A 361 -10.00 2.94 -12.21
CA LEU A 361 -9.79 4.15 -11.42
C LEU A 361 -9.40 5.30 -12.35
N LYS A 362 -9.95 6.48 -12.07
CA LYS A 362 -9.58 7.73 -12.74
C LYS A 362 -8.27 8.27 -12.14
N PRO A 363 -7.60 9.23 -12.81
CA PRO A 363 -6.43 9.89 -12.24
C PRO A 363 -6.75 10.53 -10.89
N HIS A 364 -5.85 10.45 -9.91
CA HIS A 364 -6.00 11.15 -8.62
C HIS A 364 -7.39 10.97 -7.99
N SER A 365 -7.87 9.72 -7.97
CA SER A 365 -9.24 9.39 -7.62
C SER A 365 -9.34 8.11 -6.81
N TYR A 366 -10.30 8.13 -5.89
CA TYR A 366 -10.66 7.00 -5.06
C TYR A 366 -12.03 6.43 -5.41
N ARG A 367 -12.23 5.15 -5.07
CA ARG A 367 -13.53 4.47 -5.06
C ARG A 367 -13.72 3.72 -3.77
N VAL A 368 -14.97 3.70 -3.30
CA VAL A 368 -15.35 3.18 -1.98
C VAL A 368 -16.25 1.97 -2.16
N PHE A 369 -15.89 0.85 -1.53
CA PHE A 369 -16.60 -0.42 -1.71
C PHE A 369 -16.96 -1.09 -0.38
N SER A 370 -18.00 -1.92 -0.44
CA SER A 370 -18.24 -3.02 0.51
C SER A 370 -18.13 -4.36 -0.19
N ALA A 371 -17.42 -5.31 0.42
CA ALA A 371 -17.44 -6.70 -0.02
C ALA A 371 -18.78 -7.36 0.35
N VAL A 372 -19.39 -8.08 -0.60
CA VAL A 372 -20.71 -8.71 -0.43
C VAL A 372 -20.55 -10.23 -0.53
N PRO A 373 -21.04 -11.00 0.47
CA PRO A 373 -21.02 -12.46 0.46
C PRO A 373 -21.57 -13.10 -0.82
#